data_AF-A0A2E2BDF4-F1
#
_entry.id   AF-A0A2E2BDF4-F1
#
_cell.length_a   1.000
_cell.length_b   1.000
_cell.length_c   1.000
_cell.angle_alpha   90.00
_cell.angle_beta   90.00
_cell.angle_gamma   90.00
#
_symmetry.space_group_name_H-M   'P 1'
#
loop_
_entity.id
_entity.type
_entity.pdbx_description
1 polymer ?
#
loop_
_entity_poly.entity_id
_entity_poly.type
_entity_poly.pdbx_seq_one_letter_code
_entity_poly.pdbx_strand_id
1 'polypeptide(L)' 'MSRISLVEPDLANDEIREMFRRMEKLGFTLLNVFKLWANNPKAASGFLLIAEALYAEPKLLPRHRELAYLRASQVNDCHY' A
#
# COMPACT_ATOMS: atom_id res chain seq x y z
N MET A 1 -15.58 -1.84 -5.97
CA MET A 1 -15.01 -3.15 -6.34
C MET A 1 -13.93 -2.96 -7.37
N SER A 2 -12.79 -3.67 -7.27
CA SER A 2 -11.70 -3.56 -8.24
C SER A 2 -12.06 -4.26 -9.55
N ARG A 3 -11.62 -3.71 -10.68
CA ARG A 3 -11.74 -4.35 -12.00
C ARG A 3 -10.65 -5.39 -12.26
N ILE A 4 -9.54 -5.27 -11.53
CA ILE A 4 -8.41 -6.21 -11.54
C ILE A 4 -8.59 -7.13 -10.34
N SER A 5 -8.39 -8.43 -10.57
CA SER A 5 -8.42 -9.44 -9.51
C SER A 5 -7.39 -9.13 -8.43
N LEU A 6 -7.76 -9.32 -7.18
CA LEU A 6 -6.85 -9.13 -6.05
C LEU A 6 -6.06 -10.41 -5.82
N VAL A 7 -4.75 -10.28 -5.58
CA VAL A 7 -3.91 -11.43 -5.23
C VAL A 7 -4.06 -11.68 -3.73
N GLU A 8 -4.64 -12.82 -3.37
CA GLU A 8 -4.77 -13.25 -1.98
C GLU A 8 -3.43 -13.85 -1.47
N PRO A 9 -3.09 -13.69 -0.17
CA PRO A 9 -1.80 -14.10 0.39
C PRO A 9 -1.44 -15.57 0.22
N ASP A 10 -2.44 -16.45 0.25
CA ASP A 10 -2.30 -17.90 0.06
C ASP A 10 -1.89 -18.26 -1.38
N LEU A 11 -2.30 -17.43 -2.35
CA LEU A 11 -1.98 -17.59 -3.77
C LEU A 11 -0.75 -16.80 -4.22
N ALA A 12 -0.23 -15.92 -3.37
CA ALA A 12 0.95 -15.11 -3.66
C ALA A 12 2.23 -15.97 -3.71
N ASN A 13 3.18 -15.57 -4.57
CA ASN A 13 4.55 -16.08 -4.54
C ASN A 13 5.34 -15.50 -3.35
N ASP A 14 6.54 -16.02 -3.09
CA ASP A 14 7.34 -15.62 -1.92
C ASP A 14 7.73 -14.14 -1.90
N GLU A 15 8.03 -13.56 -3.07
CA GLU A 15 8.37 -12.13 -3.19
C GLU A 15 7.20 -11.23 -2.75
N ILE A 16 5.99 -11.53 -3.22
CA ILE A 16 4.77 -10.80 -2.86
C ILE A 16 4.40 -11.05 -1.39
N ARG A 17 4.57 -12.27 -0.87
CA ARG A 17 4.34 -12.56 0.56
C ARG A 17 5.26 -11.72 1.44
N GLU A 18 6.52 -11.57 1.05
CA GLU A 18 7.45 -10.73 1.80
C GLU A 18 7.08 -9.24 1.71
N MET A 19 6.61 -8.76 0.55
CA MET A 19 6.05 -7.41 0.44
C MET A 19 4.88 -7.22 1.43
N PHE A 20 3.92 -8.15 1.49
CA PHE A 20 2.80 -8.05 2.43
C PHE A 20 3.26 -7.97 3.89
N ARG A 21 4.20 -8.83 4.29
CA ARG A 21 4.78 -8.80 5.65
C ARG A 21 5.49 -7.48 5.94
N ARG A 22 6.20 -6.91 4.96
CA ARG A 22 6.86 -5.60 5.13
C ARG A 22 5.84 -4.47 5.33
N MET A 23 4.72 -4.49 4.60
CA MET A 23 3.64 -3.53 4.83
C MET A 23 3.02 -3.68 6.23
N GLU A 24 2.84 -4.91 6.70
CA GLU A 24 2.37 -5.15 8.09
C GLU A 24 3.36 -4.64 9.14
N LYS A 25 4.67 -4.81 8.92
CA LYS A 25 5.71 -4.25 9.79
C LYS A 25 5.71 -2.72 9.82
N LEU A 26 5.24 -2.05 8.76
CA LEU A 26 5.01 -0.60 8.74
C LEU A 26 3.75 -0.17 9.51
N GLY A 27 2.98 -1.12 10.05
CA GLY A 27 1.77 -0.88 10.84
C GLY A 27 0.47 -0.90 10.04
N PHE A 28 0.50 -1.29 8.76
CA PHE A 28 -0.71 -1.44 7.96
C PHE A 28 -1.38 -2.79 8.19
N THR A 29 -2.71 -2.82 8.18
CA THR A 29 -3.43 -4.05 7.86
C THR A 29 -3.24 -4.40 6.38
N LEU A 30 -3.41 -5.65 5.99
CA LEU A 30 -3.36 -6.04 4.57
C LEU A 30 -4.54 -5.43 3.78
N LEU A 31 -4.31 -4.27 3.15
CA LEU A 31 -5.31 -3.55 2.35
C LEU A 31 -5.42 -4.10 0.92
N ASN A 32 -6.59 -3.94 0.29
CA ASN A 32 -6.80 -4.36 -1.11
C ASN A 32 -5.86 -3.65 -2.09
N VAL A 33 -5.40 -2.42 -1.81
CA VAL A 33 -4.41 -1.73 -2.66
C VAL A 33 -3.09 -2.49 -2.73
N PHE A 34 -2.68 -3.19 -1.66
CA PHE A 34 -1.46 -4.02 -1.69
C PHE A 34 -1.68 -5.26 -2.56
N LYS A 35 -2.85 -5.90 -2.42
CA LYS A 35 -3.27 -7.05 -3.23
C LYS A 35 -3.44 -6.70 -4.71
N LEU A 36 -3.80 -5.45 -5.02
CA LEU A 36 -3.89 -4.95 -6.38
C LEU A 36 -2.50 -4.89 -7.02
N TRP A 37 -1.53 -4.24 -6.38
CA TRP A 37 -0.17 -4.10 -6.90
C TRP A 37 0.57 -5.44 -6.99
N ALA A 38 0.21 -6.40 -6.13
CA ALA A 38 0.73 -7.75 -6.15
C ALA A 38 0.52 -8.52 -7.47
N ASN A 39 -0.38 -8.05 -8.36
CA ASN A 39 -0.49 -8.59 -9.72
C ASN A 39 0.80 -8.42 -10.56
N ASN A 40 1.70 -7.51 -10.16
CA ASN A 40 2.98 -7.30 -10.84
C ASN A 40 4.10 -7.03 -9.82
N PRO A 41 5.07 -7.96 -9.63
CA PRO A 41 6.12 -7.81 -8.63
C PRO A 41 6.95 -6.52 -8.74
N LYS A 42 7.22 -6.07 -9.97
CA LYS A 42 7.95 -4.81 -10.20
C LYS A 42 7.15 -3.59 -9.70
N ALA A 43 5.84 -3.56 -9.96
CA ALA A 43 4.99 -2.47 -9.48
C ALA A 43 4.81 -2.53 -7.96
N ALA A 44 4.62 -3.72 -7.40
CA ALA A 44 4.58 -3.99 -5.96
C ALA A 44 5.84 -3.48 -5.24
N SER A 45 7.03 -3.79 -5.78
CA SER A 45 8.31 -3.31 -5.24
C SER A 45 8.41 -1.78 -5.25
N GLY A 46 8.03 -1.12 -6.36
CA GLY A 46 8.01 0.35 -6.42
C GLY A 46 7.05 0.98 -5.41
N PHE A 47 5.87 0.37 -5.23
CA PHE A 47 4.89 0.83 -4.24
C PHE A 47 5.39 0.68 -2.80
N LEU A 48 6.08 -0.42 -2.49
CA LEU A 48 6.69 -0.65 -1.18
C LEU A 48 7.75 0.41 -0.85
N LEU A 49 8.61 0.77 -1.82
CA LEU A 49 9.62 1.81 -1.62
C LEU A 49 9.00 3.17 -1.29
N ILE A 50 7.88 3.52 -1.93
CA ILE A 50 7.11 4.73 -1.61
C ILE A 50 6.57 4.66 -0.17
N ALA A 51 5.99 3.52 0.22
CA ALA A 51 5.47 3.33 1.57
C ALA A 51 6.58 3.43 2.62
N GLU A 52 7.73 2.80 2.41
CA GLU A 52 8.85 2.88 3.36
C GLU A 52 9.40 4.30 3.49
N ALA A 53 9.57 5.02 2.38
CA ALA A 53 10.03 6.40 2.40
C ALA A 53 9.08 7.33 3.18
N LEU A 54 7.77 7.06 3.12
CA LEU A 54 6.76 7.89 3.77
C LEU A 54 6.45 7.46 5.21
N TYR A 55 6.60 6.18 5.54
CA TYR A 55 6.14 5.60 6.80
C TYR A 55 7.23 5.04 7.72
N ALA A 56 8.34 4.52 7.20
CA ALA A 56 9.44 4.04 8.03
C ALA A 56 10.29 5.20 8.60
N GLU A 57 10.55 6.23 7.77
CA GLU A 57 11.36 7.39 8.14
C GLU A 57 10.61 8.72 7.96
N PRO A 58 9.47 8.93 8.65
CA PRO A 58 8.62 10.07 8.38
C PRO A 58 9.25 11.39 8.84
N LYS A 59 9.17 12.42 7.99
CA LYS A 59 9.50 13.81 8.36
C LYS A 59 8.32 14.56 8.98
N LEU A 60 7.10 14.07 8.76
CA LEU A 60 5.85 14.67 9.24
C LEU A 60 5.20 13.79 10.31
N LEU A 61 4.57 14.42 11.30
CA LEU A 61 3.74 13.71 12.28
C LEU A 61 2.63 12.91 11.58
N PRO A 62 2.22 11.74 12.11
CA PRO A 62 1.18 10.90 11.51
C PRO A 62 -0.07 11.69 11.07
N ARG A 63 -0.61 12.53 11.96
CA ARG A 63 -1.81 13.34 11.67
C ARG A 63 -1.69 14.23 10.42
N HIS A 64 -0.48 14.72 10.11
CA HIS A 64 -0.26 15.62 8.99
C HIS A 64 -0.10 14.86 7.67
N ARG A 65 0.47 13.66 7.70
CA ARG A 65 0.55 12.77 6.54
C ARG A 65 -0.85 12.30 6.14
N GLU A 66 -1.64 11.83 7.10
CA GLU A 66 -3.00 11.38 6.82
C GLU A 66 -3.91 12.51 6.34
N LEU A 67 -3.76 13.73 6.89
CA LEU A 67 -4.53 14.88 6.42
C LEU A 67 -4.20 15.22 4.95
N ALA A 68 -2.93 15.10 4.55
CA ALA A 68 -2.53 15.31 3.16
C ALA A 68 -3.16 14.27 2.23
N TYR A 69 -3.13 12.99 2.60
CA TYR A 69 -3.81 11.93 1.86
C TYR A 69 -5.32 12.16 1.78
N LEU A 70 -5.97 12.46 2.92
CA LEU A 70 -7.41 12.67 2.96
C LEU A 70 -7.84 13.84 2.08
N ARG A 71 -7.10 14.96 2.13
CA ARG A 71 -7.42 16.12 1.30
C ARG A 71 -7.20 15.81 -0.18
N ALA A 72 -6.12 15.13 -0.53
CA ALA A 72 -5.84 14.71 -1.89
C ALA A 72 -6.93 13.76 -2.44
N SER A 73 -7.40 12.81 -1.63
CA SER A 73 -8.49 11.90 -2.01
C SER A 73 -9.80 12.65 -2.23
N GLN A 74 -10.16 13.59 -1.35
CA GLN A 74 -11.38 14.39 -1.48
C GLN A 74 -11.41 15.23 -2.77
N VAL A 75 -10.30 15.90 -3.11
CA VAL A 75 -10.25 16.75 -4.33
C VAL A 75 -10.24 15.93 -5.62
N ASN A 76 -9.87 14.65 -5.55
CA ASN A 76 -9.83 13.73 -6.67
C ASN A 76 -11.03 12.76 -6.70
N ASP A 77 -12.03 12.94 -5.82
CA ASP A 77 -13.19 12.05 -5.69
C ASP A 77 -12.80 10.56 -5.54
N CYS A 78 -11.74 10.29 -4.76
CA CYS A 78 -11.20 8.96 -4.55
C CYS A 78 -11.87 8.32 -3.31
N HIS A 79 -12.80 7.39 -3.54
CA HIS A 79 -13.66 6.79 -2.51
C HIS A 79 -13.14 5.50 -1.86
N TYR A 80 -12.00 4.98 -2.31
CA TYR A 80 -11.46 3.72 -1.80
C TYR A 80 -11.23 3.74 -0.28
#